data_AF-A0A7G1I1V8-F1
#
_entry.id   AF-A0A7G1I1V8-F1
#
_cell.length_a   1.000
_cell.length_b   1.000
_cell.length_c   1.000
_cell.angle_alpha   90.00
_cell.angle_beta   90.00
_cell.angle_gamma   90.00
#
_symmetry.space_group_name_H-M   'P 1'
#
loop_
_entity.id
_entity.type
_entity.pdbx_description
1 polymer ?
#
loop_
_entity_poly.entity_id
_entity_poly.type
_entity_poly.pdbx_seq_one_letter_code
_entity_poly.pdbx_strand_id
1 'polypeptide(L)'
;MKTDIVEYRTSSVYEGIPKHVLQANKKRLNAFYMERECIENKGDKFIFRYVFYSLEKLKRLTKNSLSKQYESLSPTLKAVGPDKIQSMENKYVMLYGDISSPETKELVDTYLKKHNLQEACPPFYDKINQSRNKTDIAYEELQKVLFYCKKKKCPLLFVSVNMLIRDIRFFNLLEESNIDFRCIDFPWFCNENLKLIKAVMLYEQL
;
A
#
# COMPACT_ATOMS: atom_id res chain seq x y z
N MET A 1 -3.40 -5.73 -6.78
CA MET A 1 -3.02 -6.84 -5.86
C MET A 1 -3.76 -8.11 -6.26
N LYS A 2 -3.06 -9.25 -6.32
CA LYS A 2 -3.62 -10.50 -6.83
C LYS A 2 -4.47 -11.19 -5.77
N THR A 3 -5.69 -11.59 -6.14
CA THR A 3 -6.59 -12.39 -5.31
C THR A 3 -6.81 -13.77 -5.91
N ASP A 4 -6.72 -14.81 -5.08
CA ASP A 4 -7.03 -16.18 -5.45
C ASP A 4 -8.08 -16.73 -4.46
N ILE A 5 -9.19 -17.29 -4.97
CA ILE A 5 -10.25 -17.87 -4.14
C ILE A 5 -10.05 -19.38 -4.11
N VAL A 6 -10.05 -19.97 -2.91
CA VAL A 6 -10.01 -21.42 -2.72
C VAL A 6 -11.24 -21.86 -1.94
N GLU A 7 -11.97 -22.81 -2.54
CA GLU A 7 -13.13 -23.43 -1.91
C GLU A 7 -12.74 -24.72 -1.21
N TYR A 8 -13.20 -24.89 0.02
CA TYR A 8 -13.06 -26.14 0.77
C TYR A 8 -14.44 -26.72 1.06
N ARG A 9 -14.58 -28.02 0.85
CA ARG A 9 -15.83 -28.75 1.09
C ARG A 9 -15.68 -29.57 2.36
N THR A 10 -16.66 -29.45 3.25
CA THR A 10 -16.75 -30.24 4.48
C THR A 10 -18.18 -30.67 4.74
N SER A 11 -18.36 -31.79 5.45
CA SER A 11 -19.65 -32.28 5.94
C SER A 11 -20.09 -31.61 7.25
N SER A 12 -19.21 -30.86 7.92
CA SER A 12 -19.50 -30.20 9.20
C SER A 12 -18.99 -28.75 9.23
N VAL A 13 -19.83 -27.81 9.65
CA VAL A 13 -19.43 -26.41 9.87
C VAL A 13 -18.48 -26.28 11.06
N TYR A 14 -18.64 -27.13 12.08
CA TYR A 14 -17.97 -27.00 13.37
C TYR A 14 -16.50 -27.43 13.34
N GLU A 15 -16.15 -28.39 12.49
CA GLU A 15 -14.77 -28.85 12.34
C GLU A 15 -13.88 -27.78 11.66
N GLY A 16 -14.49 -26.85 10.92
CA GLY A 16 -13.78 -25.85 10.15
C GLY A 16 -12.82 -26.46 9.12
N ILE A 17 -11.93 -25.63 8.57
CA ILE A 17 -10.86 -26.11 7.68
C ILE A 17 -9.57 -26.28 8.48
N PRO A 18 -8.90 -27.44 8.42
CA PRO A 18 -7.67 -27.66 9.17
C PRO A 18 -6.62 -26.60 8.85
N LYS A 19 -6.01 -26.03 9.90
CA LYS A 19 -5.04 -24.93 9.77
C LYS A 19 -3.88 -25.28 8.84
N HIS A 20 -3.40 -26.53 8.87
CA HIS A 20 -2.29 -26.97 8.01
C HIS A 20 -2.64 -26.90 6.51
N VAL A 21 -3.90 -27.15 6.12
CA VAL A 21 -4.38 -27.04 4.74
C VAL A 21 -4.37 -25.57 4.30
N LEU A 22 -4.87 -24.68 5.15
CA LEU A 22 -4.86 -23.24 4.88
C LEU A 22 -3.43 -22.72 4.75
N GLN A 23 -2.51 -23.16 5.61
CA GLN A 23 -1.10 -22.78 5.54
C GLN A 23 -0.40 -23.35 4.28
N ALA A 24 -0.72 -24.58 3.88
CA ALA A 24 -0.20 -25.16 2.64
C ALA A 24 -0.64 -24.34 1.41
N ASN A 25 -1.92 -23.96 1.34
CA ASN A 25 -2.40 -23.10 0.25
C ASN A 25 -1.84 -21.68 0.31
N LYS A 26 -1.69 -21.10 1.51
CA LYS A 26 -1.03 -19.81 1.69
C LYS A 26 0.39 -19.82 1.11
N LYS A 27 1.17 -20.87 1.40
CA LYS A 27 2.52 -21.06 0.85
C LYS A 27 2.50 -21.29 -0.66
N ARG A 28 1.63 -22.17 -1.15
CA ARG A 28 1.49 -22.49 -2.59
C ARG A 28 1.15 -21.26 -3.44
N LEU A 29 0.29 -20.38 -2.91
CA LEU A 29 -0.15 -19.16 -3.60
C LEU A 29 0.78 -17.97 -3.36
N ASN A 30 1.84 -18.14 -2.57
CA ASN A 30 2.71 -17.06 -2.11
C ASN A 30 1.91 -15.88 -1.52
N ALA A 31 0.86 -16.20 -0.76
CA ALA A 31 -0.06 -15.22 -0.20
C ALA A 31 0.45 -14.69 1.15
N PHE A 32 0.42 -13.37 1.34
CA PHE A 32 0.82 -12.76 2.61
C PHE A 32 -0.35 -12.73 3.60
N TYR A 33 -1.58 -12.61 3.09
CA TYR A 33 -2.81 -12.55 3.88
C TYR A 33 -3.85 -13.53 3.35
N MET A 34 -4.71 -14.02 4.26
CA MET A 34 -5.86 -14.86 3.90
C MET A 34 -7.01 -14.56 4.85
N GLU A 35 -8.24 -14.64 4.35
CA GLU A 35 -9.44 -14.53 5.15
C GLU A 35 -10.55 -15.44 4.63
N ARG A 36 -11.50 -15.75 5.50
CA ARG A 36 -12.71 -16.47 5.10
C ARG A 36 -13.73 -15.46 4.58
N GLU A 37 -14.16 -15.62 3.34
CA GLU A 37 -15.15 -14.77 2.71
C GLU A 37 -16.56 -15.17 3.13
N CYS A 38 -16.91 -16.45 2.95
CA CYS A 38 -18.24 -16.95 3.30
C CYS A 38 -18.25 -18.46 3.60
N ILE A 39 -19.38 -18.91 4.14
CA ILE A 39 -19.73 -20.33 4.26
C ILE A 39 -21.08 -20.49 3.55
N GLU A 40 -21.11 -21.31 2.50
CA GLU A 40 -22.35 -21.66 1.80
C GLU A 40 -22.81 -23.05 2.24
N ASN A 41 -24.12 -23.18 2.51
CA ASN A 41 -24.75 -24.47 2.75
C ASN A 41 -25.33 -25.01 1.43
N LYS A 42 -24.89 -26.19 0.99
CA LYS A 42 -25.42 -26.91 -0.17
C LYS A 42 -26.00 -28.26 0.26
N GLY A 43 -26.94 -28.23 1.20
CA GLY A 43 -27.62 -29.42 1.72
C GLY A 43 -26.71 -30.23 2.62
N ASP A 44 -26.14 -31.30 2.09
CA ASP A 44 -25.30 -32.25 2.84
C ASP A 44 -23.83 -31.79 2.98
N LYS A 45 -23.47 -30.65 2.39
CA LYS A 45 -22.10 -30.13 2.38
C LYS A 45 -22.06 -28.63 2.62
N PHE A 46 -21.04 -28.20 3.35
CA PHE A 46 -20.68 -26.81 3.54
C PHE A 46 -19.47 -26.46 2.69
N ILE A 47 -19.56 -25.33 1.98
CA ILE A 47 -18.47 -24.78 1.17
C ILE A 47 -17.91 -23.56 1.88
N PHE A 48 -16.67 -23.65 2.30
CA PHE A 48 -15.91 -22.54 2.87
C PHE A 48 -15.13 -21.87 1.76
N ARG A 49 -15.41 -20.58 1.49
CA ARG A 49 -14.61 -19.77 0.57
C ARG A 49 -13.56 -19.00 1.34
N TYR A 50 -12.30 -19.18 0.98
CA TYR A 50 -11.19 -18.39 1.48
C TYR A 50 -10.57 -17.58 0.34
N VAL A 51 -10.32 -16.31 0.62
CA VAL A 51 -9.60 -15.40 -0.28
C VAL A 51 -8.16 -15.32 0.19
N PHE A 52 -7.24 -15.55 -0.73
CA PHE A 52 -5.80 -15.43 -0.54
C PHE A 52 -5.31 -14.21 -1.31
N TYR A 53 -4.52 -13.38 -0.63
CA TYR A 53 -3.99 -12.15 -1.21
C TYR A 53 -2.48 -12.26 -1.38
N SER A 54 -2.03 -12.07 -2.61
CA SER A 54 -0.63 -12.17 -3.01
C SER A 54 -0.15 -10.85 -3.60
N LEU A 55 1.14 -10.57 -3.42
CA LEU A 55 1.77 -9.36 -3.93
C LEU A 55 1.89 -9.43 -5.45
N GLU A 56 1.74 -8.29 -6.10
CA GLU A 56 1.96 -8.16 -7.54
C GLU A 56 3.42 -7.79 -7.82
N LYS A 57 4.00 -8.48 -8.81
CA LYS A 57 5.31 -8.13 -9.33
C LYS A 57 5.17 -6.92 -10.23
N LEU A 58 5.73 -5.80 -9.79
CA LEU A 58 5.68 -4.55 -10.54
C LEU A 58 6.61 -4.62 -11.75
N LYS A 59 6.02 -4.53 -12.94
CA LYS A 59 6.77 -4.49 -14.19
C LYS A 59 7.42 -3.12 -14.37
N ARG A 60 8.62 -3.10 -14.96
CA ARG A 60 9.25 -1.85 -15.41
C ARG A 60 8.42 -1.24 -16.53
N LEU A 61 8.20 0.06 -16.45
CA LEU A 61 7.45 0.80 -17.46
C LEU A 61 8.34 1.07 -18.68
N THR A 62 7.76 0.95 -19.87
CA THR A 62 8.42 1.32 -21.12
C THR A 62 8.29 2.82 -21.36
N LYS A 63 9.17 3.43 -22.17
CA LYS A 63 9.07 4.84 -22.54
C LYS A 63 7.68 5.20 -23.09
N ASN A 64 7.13 4.36 -23.99
CA ASN A 64 5.78 4.54 -24.50
C ASN A 64 4.70 4.50 -23.41
N SER A 65 4.86 3.66 -22.38
CA SER A 65 3.93 3.63 -21.25
C SER A 65 4.02 4.90 -20.40
N LEU A 66 5.22 5.45 -20.22
CA LEU A 66 5.42 6.71 -19.50
C LEU A 66 4.78 7.88 -20.27
N SER A 67 5.00 7.96 -21.59
CA SER A 67 4.40 9.00 -22.44
C SER A 67 2.88 8.96 -22.38
N LYS A 68 2.26 7.78 -22.50
CA LYS A 68 0.80 7.62 -22.39
C LYS A 68 0.25 8.07 -21.04
N GLN A 69 0.96 7.76 -19.95
CA GLN A 69 0.55 8.22 -18.61
C GLN A 69 0.66 9.74 -18.51
N TYR A 70 1.71 10.35 -19.03
CA TYR A 70 1.88 11.80 -19.04
C TYR A 70 0.80 12.51 -19.86
N GLU A 71 0.53 12.03 -21.08
CA GLU A 71 -0.51 12.57 -21.98
C GLU A 71 -1.92 12.49 -21.39
N SER A 72 -2.17 11.54 -20.48
CA SER A 72 -3.46 11.41 -19.80
C SER A 72 -3.70 12.45 -18.69
N LEU A 73 -2.66 13.19 -18.29
CA LEU A 73 -2.75 14.18 -17.22
C LEU A 73 -3.28 15.51 -17.74
N SER A 74 -4.07 16.20 -16.93
CA SER A 74 -4.58 17.52 -17.29
C SER A 74 -3.45 18.56 -17.28
N PRO A 75 -3.35 19.41 -18.31
CA PRO A 75 -2.37 20.51 -18.34
C PRO A 75 -2.69 21.61 -17.31
N THR A 76 -3.90 21.61 -16.74
CA THR A 76 -4.35 22.64 -15.79
C THR A 76 -4.27 22.19 -14.33
N LEU A 77 -3.47 21.15 -14.02
CA LEU A 77 -3.24 20.72 -12.65
C LEU A 77 -2.61 21.85 -11.83
N LYS A 78 -3.17 22.10 -10.64
CA LYS A 78 -2.67 23.11 -9.70
C LYS A 78 -2.42 22.45 -8.36
N ALA A 79 -1.33 22.85 -7.71
CA ALA A 79 -1.03 22.39 -6.36
C ALA A 79 -2.04 22.98 -5.36
N VAL A 80 -2.44 22.16 -4.41
CA VAL A 80 -3.14 22.58 -3.19
C VAL A 80 -2.07 22.82 -2.13
N GLY A 81 -2.05 24.05 -1.58
CA GLY A 81 -1.13 24.42 -0.50
C GLY A 81 -1.46 23.68 0.80
N PRO A 82 -0.48 23.47 1.70
CA PRO A 82 -0.66 22.69 2.93
C PRO A 82 -1.81 23.16 3.81
N ASP A 83 -2.05 24.47 3.87
CA ASP A 83 -3.12 25.07 4.68
C ASP A 83 -4.54 24.70 4.22
N LYS A 84 -4.67 24.26 2.96
CA LYS A 84 -5.94 23.85 2.34
C LYS A 84 -6.11 22.34 2.30
N ILE A 85 -5.10 21.57 2.73
CA ILE A 85 -5.16 20.11 2.78
C ILE A 85 -6.09 19.72 3.93
N GLN A 86 -7.07 18.85 3.66
CA GLN A 86 -8.00 18.40 4.69
C GLN A 86 -7.26 17.61 5.78
N SER A 87 -7.66 17.86 7.03
CA SER A 87 -7.17 17.07 8.17
C SER A 87 -7.60 15.61 8.03
N MET A 88 -6.74 14.69 8.46
CA MET A 88 -7.08 13.27 8.51
C MET A 88 -8.26 13.06 9.47
N GLU A 89 -9.30 12.37 9.02
CA GLU A 89 -10.48 12.05 9.84
C GLU A 89 -10.19 10.97 10.88
N ASN A 90 -9.27 10.04 10.56
CA ASN A 90 -8.93 8.92 11.42
C ASN A 90 -7.72 9.23 12.29
N LYS A 91 -7.85 8.97 13.60
CA LYS A 91 -6.74 9.11 14.57
C LYS A 91 -5.68 8.02 14.41
N TYR A 92 -6.06 6.85 13.91
CA TYR A 92 -5.14 5.74 13.71
C TYR A 92 -4.53 5.80 12.32
N VAL A 93 -3.19 5.79 12.25
CA VAL A 93 -2.43 5.85 11.00
C VAL A 93 -1.52 4.63 10.86
N MET A 94 -1.30 4.22 9.61
CA MET A 94 -0.27 3.23 9.28
C MET A 94 0.99 3.97 8.89
N LEU A 95 2.15 3.51 9.37
CA LEU A 95 3.43 4.14 9.02
C LEU A 95 4.14 3.38 7.92
N TYR A 96 4.72 4.13 6.98
CA TYR A 96 5.66 3.61 6.00
C TYR A 96 6.95 4.42 5.97
N GLY A 97 8.07 3.75 6.19
CA GLY A 97 9.41 4.31 6.19
C GLY A 97 10.29 3.70 7.28
N ASP A 98 11.61 3.82 7.09
CA ASP A 98 12.59 3.32 8.04
C ASP A 98 12.65 4.25 9.27
N ILE A 99 12.37 3.69 10.45
CA ILE A 99 12.43 4.38 11.75
C ILE A 99 13.55 3.84 12.65
N SER A 100 14.54 3.15 12.07
CA SER A 100 15.61 2.50 12.83
C SER A 100 16.52 3.51 13.54
N SER A 101 16.65 4.72 12.98
CA SER A 101 17.46 5.81 13.57
C SER A 101 16.69 6.55 14.68
N PRO A 102 17.35 6.95 15.77
CA PRO A 102 16.72 7.69 16.86
C PRO A 102 16.14 9.04 16.40
N GLU A 103 16.80 9.75 15.48
CA GLU A 103 16.34 11.06 15.00
C GLU A 103 15.00 10.94 14.26
N THR A 104 14.89 9.95 13.37
CA THR A 104 13.66 9.69 12.63
C THR A 104 12.53 9.26 13.55
N LYS A 105 12.83 8.49 14.59
CA LYS A 105 11.84 8.08 15.60
C LYS A 105 11.30 9.28 16.36
N GLU A 106 12.18 10.17 16.82
CA GLU A 106 11.76 11.40 17.52
C GLU A 106 10.91 12.31 16.63
N LEU A 107 11.26 12.43 15.35
CA LEU A 107 10.50 13.17 14.35
C LEU A 107 9.09 12.60 14.15
N VAL A 108 8.95 11.27 14.05
CA VAL A 108 7.65 10.59 13.96
C VAL A 108 6.83 10.81 15.24
N ASP A 109 7.42 10.59 16.41
CA ASP A 109 6.75 10.78 17.71
C ASP A 109 6.26 12.23 17.88
N THR A 110 7.07 13.20 17.46
CA THR A 110 6.72 14.63 17.52
C THR A 110 5.55 14.94 16.59
N TYR A 111 5.56 14.39 15.37
CA TYR A 111 4.47 14.58 14.41
C TYR A 111 3.16 13.96 14.92
N LEU A 112 3.21 12.72 15.41
CA LEU A 112 2.03 12.03 15.94
C LEU A 112 1.42 12.79 17.13
N LYS A 113 2.24 13.28 18.07
CA LYS A 113 1.77 14.10 19.19
C LYS A 113 1.14 15.41 18.74
N LYS A 114 1.80 16.13 17.81
CA LYS A 114 1.31 17.42 17.28
C LYS A 114 -0.06 17.29 16.61
N HIS A 115 -0.29 16.17 15.91
CA HIS A 115 -1.53 15.93 15.17
C HIS A 115 -2.54 15.03 15.91
N ASN A 116 -2.26 14.65 17.16
CA ASN A 116 -3.08 13.74 17.97
C ASN A 116 -3.41 12.41 17.26
N LEU A 117 -2.39 11.83 16.63
CA LEU A 117 -2.46 10.58 15.88
C LEU A 117 -1.83 9.43 16.67
N GLN A 118 -2.23 8.21 16.36
CA GLN A 118 -1.72 6.98 16.96
C GLN A 118 -1.36 5.96 15.88
N GLU A 119 -0.26 5.24 16.09
CA GLU A 119 0.14 4.16 15.19
C GLU A 119 -0.80 2.96 15.33
N ALA A 120 -1.32 2.47 14.21
CA ALA A 120 -2.24 1.33 14.19
C ALA A 120 -1.52 -0.03 14.26
N CYS A 121 -0.25 -0.09 13.88
CA CYS A 121 0.64 -1.25 13.96
C CYS A 121 2.10 -0.81 13.71
N PRO A 122 3.08 -1.73 13.87
CA PRO A 122 4.47 -1.42 13.56
C PRO A 122 4.66 -0.90 12.12
N PRO A 123 5.64 -0.03 11.88
CA PRO A 123 5.89 0.56 10.58
C PRO A 123 6.37 -0.47 9.56
N PHE A 124 5.99 -0.23 8.32
CA PHE A 124 6.41 -0.99 7.15
C PHE A 124 7.54 -0.26 6.44
N TYR A 125 8.55 -0.98 5.95
CA TYR A 125 9.59 -0.36 5.11
C TYR A 125 10.18 -1.37 4.15
N ASP A 126 10.34 -0.97 2.89
CA ASP A 126 11.06 -1.76 1.90
C ASP A 126 12.56 -1.48 1.99
N LYS A 127 13.38 -2.54 1.97
CA LYS A 127 14.84 -2.39 1.87
C LYS A 127 15.19 -1.84 0.49
N ILE A 128 15.88 -0.70 0.47
CA ILE A 128 16.34 -0.08 -0.78
C ILE A 128 17.65 -0.75 -1.18
N ASN A 129 17.62 -1.54 -2.25
CA ASN A 129 18.83 -2.09 -2.84
C ASN A 129 19.47 -1.04 -3.75
N GLN A 130 20.52 -0.38 -3.25
CA GLN A 130 21.32 0.54 -4.04
C GLN A 130 22.38 -0.26 -4.83
N SER A 131 22.14 -0.44 -6.13
CA SER A 131 23.18 -0.88 -7.05
C SER A 131 23.81 0.35 -7.72
N ARG A 132 25.03 0.22 -8.25
CA ARG A 132 25.93 1.31 -8.69
C ARG A 132 25.31 2.46 -9.49
N ASN A 133 24.15 2.31 -10.14
CA ASN A 133 23.42 3.38 -10.84
C ASN A 133 21.89 3.28 -10.78
N LYS A 134 21.31 2.39 -9.97
CA LYS A 134 19.85 2.16 -9.91
C LYS A 134 19.40 1.79 -8.50
N THR A 135 18.44 2.55 -7.99
CA THR A 135 17.59 2.17 -6.86
C THR A 135 16.53 1.20 -7.36
N ASP A 136 16.61 -0.07 -6.96
CA ASP A 136 15.55 -1.05 -7.24
C ASP A 136 14.81 -1.37 -5.94
N ILE A 137 13.53 -1.02 -5.92
CA ILE A 137 12.63 -1.23 -4.78
C ILE A 137 11.52 -2.17 -5.26
N ALA A 138 11.29 -3.23 -4.49
CA ALA A 138 10.28 -4.24 -4.81
C ALA A 138 8.86 -3.81 -4.42
N TYR A 139 8.74 -2.85 -3.48
CA TYR A 139 7.48 -2.32 -2.95
C TYR A 139 6.58 -3.44 -2.37
N GLU A 140 7.18 -4.42 -1.72
CA GLU A 140 6.43 -5.52 -1.11
C GLU A 140 5.78 -5.07 0.18
N GLU A 141 6.52 -4.36 1.03
CA GLU A 141 5.99 -3.82 2.29
C GLU A 141 5.01 -2.67 2.02
N LEU A 142 5.27 -1.85 0.98
CA LEU A 142 4.31 -0.83 0.54
C LEU A 142 2.97 -1.46 0.12
N GLN A 143 3.00 -2.52 -0.70
CA GLN A 143 1.76 -3.20 -1.09
C GLN A 143 1.00 -3.78 0.11
N LYS A 144 1.72 -4.33 1.10
CA LYS A 144 1.10 -4.84 2.33
C LYS A 144 0.46 -3.71 3.15
N VAL A 145 1.15 -2.60 3.36
CA VAL A 145 0.59 -1.49 4.16
C VAL A 145 -0.63 -0.88 3.46
N LEU A 146 -0.59 -0.71 2.13
CA LEU A 146 -1.74 -0.23 1.36
C LEU A 146 -2.93 -1.18 1.49
N PHE A 147 -2.70 -2.50 1.47
CA PHE A 147 -3.77 -3.47 1.74
C PHE A 147 -4.38 -3.29 3.14
N TYR A 148 -3.55 -3.17 4.18
CA TYR A 148 -4.05 -3.00 5.54
C TYR A 148 -4.74 -1.65 5.76
N CYS A 149 -4.24 -0.57 5.14
CA CYS A 149 -4.87 0.74 5.11
C CYS A 149 -6.29 0.67 4.56
N LYS A 150 -6.48 0.02 3.41
CA LYS A 150 -7.80 -0.18 2.79
C LYS A 150 -8.72 -1.02 3.67
N LYS A 151 -8.20 -2.09 4.27
CA LYS A 151 -8.98 -3.00 5.11
C LYS A 151 -9.45 -2.34 6.42
N LYS A 152 -8.57 -1.57 7.07
CA LYS A 152 -8.86 -0.90 8.34
C LYS A 152 -9.43 0.52 8.17
N LYS A 153 -9.55 1.02 6.94
CA LYS A 153 -9.94 2.41 6.63
C LYS A 153 -9.10 3.44 7.40
N CYS A 154 -7.79 3.25 7.36
CA CYS A 154 -6.84 4.14 8.02
C CYS A 154 -5.91 4.77 6.98
N PRO A 155 -5.56 6.06 7.16
CA PRO A 155 -4.63 6.73 6.27
C PRO A 155 -3.20 6.20 6.45
N LEU A 156 -2.41 6.39 5.40
CA LEU A 156 -0.99 6.06 5.37
C LEU A 156 -0.17 7.32 5.65
N LEU A 157 0.76 7.23 6.59
CA LEU A 157 1.71 8.29 6.91
C LEU A 157 3.12 7.87 6.49
N PHE A 158 3.65 8.58 5.51
CA PHE A 158 5.02 8.41 5.04
C PHE A 158 5.99 9.15 5.94
N VAL A 159 6.98 8.43 6.47
CA VAL A 159 8.07 9.03 7.25
C VAL A 159 8.97 9.87 6.33
N SER A 160 9.40 9.25 5.23
CA SER A 160 10.11 9.91 4.16
C SER A 160 9.74 9.29 2.83
N VAL A 161 9.56 10.13 1.81
CA VAL A 161 9.35 9.70 0.42
C VAL A 161 10.58 9.92 -0.46
N ASN A 162 11.69 10.34 0.16
CA ASN A 162 12.96 10.50 -0.53
C ASN A 162 13.36 9.19 -1.23
N MET A 163 13.90 9.28 -2.44
CA MET A 163 14.15 8.18 -3.37
C MET A 163 12.90 7.46 -3.94
N LEU A 164 11.77 7.39 -3.22
CA LEU A 164 10.55 6.72 -3.70
C LEU A 164 9.87 7.50 -4.82
N ILE A 165 9.85 8.83 -4.69
CA ILE A 165 9.25 9.74 -5.68
C ILE A 165 9.93 9.70 -7.06
N ARG A 166 11.12 9.08 -7.17
CA ARG A 166 11.79 8.91 -8.46
C ARG A 166 11.25 7.72 -9.26
N ASP A 167 10.44 6.86 -8.67
CA ASP A 167 9.90 5.68 -9.35
C ASP A 167 8.42 5.88 -9.66
N ILE A 168 8.05 5.86 -10.94
CA ILE A 168 6.64 6.01 -11.36
C ILE A 168 5.76 4.86 -10.86
N ARG A 169 6.35 3.67 -10.61
CA ARG A 169 5.62 2.53 -10.03
C ARG A 169 5.05 2.87 -8.64
N PHE A 170 5.75 3.69 -7.87
CA PHE A 170 5.31 4.16 -6.56
C PHE A 170 3.99 4.96 -6.67
N PHE A 171 3.92 5.89 -7.62
CA PHE A 171 2.70 6.69 -7.84
C PHE A 171 1.53 5.81 -8.30
N ASN A 172 1.79 4.85 -9.20
CA ASN A 172 0.73 3.94 -9.68
C ASN A 172 0.12 3.12 -8.53
N LEU A 173 0.95 2.62 -7.60
CA LEU A 173 0.46 1.92 -6.42
C LEU A 173 -0.46 2.79 -5.56
N LEU A 174 -0.09 4.06 -5.35
CA LEU A 174 -0.90 5.00 -4.56
C LEU A 174 -2.22 5.31 -5.25
N GLU A 175 -2.20 5.62 -6.54
CA GLU A 175 -3.41 5.88 -7.34
C GLU A 175 -4.37 4.69 -7.37
N GLU A 176 -3.86 3.47 -7.56
CA GLU A 176 -4.66 2.25 -7.57
C GLU A 176 -5.26 1.92 -6.19
N SER A 177 -4.55 2.27 -5.12
CA SER A 177 -4.99 1.99 -3.76
C SER A 177 -6.17 2.88 -3.32
N ASN A 178 -6.21 4.13 -3.80
CA ASN A 178 -7.19 5.16 -3.43
C ASN A 178 -7.32 5.33 -1.90
N ILE A 179 -6.18 5.48 -1.23
CA ILE A 179 -6.07 5.59 0.23
C ILE A 179 -5.66 7.01 0.57
N ASP A 180 -6.17 7.53 1.69
CA ASP A 180 -5.68 8.81 2.21
C ASP A 180 -4.26 8.69 2.74
N PHE A 181 -3.38 9.59 2.30
CA PHE A 181 -2.00 9.58 2.78
C PHE A 181 -1.44 10.98 2.95
N ARG A 182 -0.46 11.06 3.84
CA ARG A 182 0.32 12.27 4.16
C ARG A 182 1.79 11.90 4.32
N CYS A 183 2.64 12.90 4.32
CA CYS A 183 4.08 12.72 4.48
C CYS A 183 4.63 13.71 5.49
N ILE A 184 5.55 13.24 6.35
CA ILE A 184 6.12 14.04 7.43
C ILE A 184 7.17 15.02 6.89
N ASP A 185 8.12 14.52 6.09
CA ASP A 185 9.23 15.33 5.57
C ASP A 185 8.86 16.17 4.33
N PHE A 186 7.75 15.82 3.65
CA PHE A 186 7.27 16.56 2.49
C PHE A 186 5.75 16.81 2.54
N PRO A 187 5.28 17.89 3.20
CA PRO A 187 3.84 18.15 3.41
C PRO A 187 2.99 18.30 2.14
N TRP A 188 3.60 18.68 1.01
CA TRP A 188 2.90 18.74 -0.27
C TRP A 188 2.63 17.36 -0.87
N PHE A 189 3.27 16.29 -0.38
CA PHE A 189 3.01 14.93 -0.83
C PHE A 189 1.75 14.38 -0.16
N CYS A 190 0.64 14.63 -0.84
CA CYS A 190 -0.71 14.25 -0.45
C CYS A 190 -1.53 13.81 -1.67
N ASN A 191 -2.71 13.23 -1.44
CA ASN A 191 -3.63 12.82 -2.50
C ASN A 191 -3.96 13.93 -3.49
N GLU A 192 -4.21 15.13 -2.97
CA GLU A 192 -4.63 16.30 -3.73
C GLU A 192 -3.55 16.72 -4.75
N ASN A 193 -2.28 16.52 -4.39
CA ASN A 193 -1.13 16.89 -5.21
C ASN A 193 -0.50 15.70 -5.95
N LEU A 194 -0.93 14.46 -5.69
CA LEU A 194 -0.31 13.24 -6.21
C LEU A 194 -0.16 13.27 -7.73
N LYS A 195 -1.23 13.65 -8.45
CA LYS A 195 -1.23 13.73 -9.92
C LYS A 195 -0.26 14.77 -10.46
N LEU A 196 -0.14 15.92 -9.78
CA LEU A 196 0.78 16.98 -10.19
C LEU A 196 2.23 16.53 -9.97
N ILE A 197 2.53 15.97 -8.80
CA ILE A 197 3.88 15.47 -8.49
C ILE A 197 4.25 14.35 -9.46
N LYS A 198 3.33 13.43 -9.75
CA LYS A 198 3.50 12.40 -10.77
C LYS A 198 3.80 13.00 -12.15
N ALA A 199 3.11 14.08 -12.53
CA ALA A 199 3.34 14.77 -13.81
C ALA A 199 4.77 15.30 -13.92
N VAL A 200 5.27 15.95 -12.87
CA VAL A 200 6.65 16.47 -12.81
C VAL A 200 7.66 15.32 -12.93
N MET A 201 7.45 14.24 -12.17
CA MET A 201 8.35 13.08 -12.20
C MET A 201 8.30 12.34 -13.54
N LEU A 202 7.14 12.26 -14.19
CA LEU A 202 7.02 11.71 -15.55
C LEU A 202 7.79 12.57 -16.55
N TYR A 203 7.66 13.89 -16.47
CA TYR A 203 8.37 14.82 -17.36
C TYR A 203 9.89 14.68 -17.24
N GLU A 204 10.43 14.52 -16.02
CA GLU A 204 11.87 14.29 -15.81
C GLU A 204 12.39 12.98 -16.42
N GLN A 205 11.51 12.02 -16.72
CA GLN A 205 11.87 10.69 -17.23
C GLN A 205 11.65 10.50 -18.74
N LEU A 206 11.01 11.44 -19.42
CA LEU A 206 10.71 11.39 -20.85
C LEU A 206 11.89 11.87 -21.71
#